data_AF-A0A0S8JI10-F1
#
_entry.id   AF-A0A0S8JI10-F1
#
_cell.length_a   1.000
_cell.length_b   1.000
_cell.length_c   1.000
_cell.angle_alpha   90.00
_cell.angle_beta   90.00
_cell.angle_gamma   90.00
#
_symmetry.space_group_name_H-M   'P 1'
#
loop_
_entity.id
_entity.type
_entity.pdbx_description
1 polymer ?
#
loop_
_entity_poly.entity_id
_entity_poly.type
_entity_poly.pdbx_seq_one_letter_code
_entity_poly.pdbx_strand_id
1 'polypeptide(L)'
;MFIVMVICLVSFLAFGSIPPNSLLLGKSLGMDPVESARTGYIITASILLLASFLRMWAGSILTSRRIMAFKVQKDLLNTAGPYALVRNPIYLADLVAFCGFALCLNPVGLALPLFIFLHYAQLVRYEEKSLEEKFGEQFKNYRNHTPAFIPTIKSFQTFFSGKKDIVLNWDGFRHNSLYLLFIPGFLVASRTGLLLHAILIGLPAVIDWAIVHTRIGVAPSPGNKLAKASVFGDILYAQCWEDPEIDREAFQINDQDVIFTITSGGCNALAFLLDGPSKIISLDLNPSQNYLLDLKMAAFRTLDYDGLLGFIGVRQSDDRLAVYHRLRAILNPGSRIYWDQHEDKIVQGIIHAGRYEKYMHLLSKWFRRLVGKSLIDEMLDSPDEKARKILYDSKWNTLRWRLFTKIFLSRSVMTLLFDRAFFKQLADNFSFGKHFRSIVERAVTSLPVKQNPFLQYILKSEYSTSAHLPLYLRPENFKTIQNRLDRIELVSESCEDYFKSLPANSVSKFNFTNIFEWMPRDSFHNLLRETVRVARQGSILTYRNLLVTRSRPSHLSHLISPLKELSRSLHEKDLSFIYRAYIVERVTK
;
A
#
# COMPACT_ATOMS: atom_id res chain seq x y z
N MET A 1 -16.01 13.43 2.51
CA MET A 1 -15.89 13.42 1.04
C MET A 1 -17.17 12.93 0.34
N PHE A 2 -17.77 11.83 0.77
CA PHE A 2 -18.99 11.28 0.16
C PHE A 2 -20.16 12.28 0.07
N ILE A 3 -20.50 12.96 1.17
CA ILE A 3 -21.59 13.97 1.20
C ILE A 3 -21.34 15.12 0.22
N VAL A 4 -20.10 15.62 0.13
CA VAL A 4 -19.71 16.68 -0.81
C VAL A 4 -19.89 16.21 -2.26
N MET A 5 -19.44 14.99 -2.58
CA MET A 5 -19.61 14.41 -3.91
C MET A 5 -21.08 14.25 -4.28
N VAL A 6 -21.93 13.80 -3.34
CA VAL A 6 -23.36 13.64 -3.55
C VAL A 6 -24.02 15.00 -3.81
N ILE A 7 -23.72 16.04 -3.02
CA ILE A 7 -24.29 17.38 -3.22
C ILE A 7 -23.88 17.96 -4.57
N CYS A 8 -22.61 17.86 -4.94
CA CYS A 8 -22.15 18.29 -6.26
C CYS A 8 -22.83 17.50 -7.38
N LEU A 9 -22.92 16.18 -7.26
CA LEU A 9 -23.57 15.31 -8.26
C LEU A 9 -25.05 15.64 -8.42
N VAL A 10 -25.78 15.84 -7.32
CA VAL A 10 -27.19 16.25 -7.33
C VAL A 10 -27.33 17.63 -7.97
N SER A 11 -26.45 18.59 -7.64
CA SER A 11 -26.46 19.92 -8.25
C SER A 11 -26.32 19.85 -9.78
N PHE A 12 -25.37 19.04 -10.28
CA PHE A 12 -25.13 18.93 -11.73
C PHE A 12 -26.16 18.07 -12.47
N LEU A 13 -26.61 16.95 -11.88
CA LEU A 13 -27.49 16.00 -12.56
C LEU A 13 -28.98 16.33 -12.42
N ALA A 14 -29.42 16.76 -11.22
CA ALA A 14 -30.84 16.97 -10.94
C ALA A 14 -31.26 18.45 -11.10
N PHE A 15 -30.31 19.38 -10.99
CA PHE A 15 -30.60 20.83 -10.97
C PHE A 15 -29.85 21.63 -12.04
N GLY A 16 -29.26 20.97 -13.04
CA GLY A 16 -28.48 21.64 -14.10
C GLY A 16 -29.26 22.67 -14.93
N SER A 17 -30.60 22.63 -14.93
CA SER A 17 -31.48 23.60 -15.57
C SER A 17 -31.70 24.89 -14.77
N ILE A 18 -31.39 24.89 -13.46
CA ILE A 18 -31.53 26.07 -12.60
C ILE A 18 -30.25 26.91 -12.70
N PRO A 19 -30.31 28.25 -12.75
CA PRO A 19 -29.10 29.07 -12.73
C PRO A 19 -28.27 28.88 -11.44
N PRO A 20 -26.93 28.98 -11.49
CA PRO A 20 -26.09 29.01 -10.29
C PRO A 20 -26.38 30.23 -9.41
N ASN A 21 -26.01 30.14 -8.13
CA ASN A 21 -26.26 31.17 -7.13
C ASN A 21 -25.68 32.53 -7.49
N SER A 22 -24.51 32.57 -8.15
CA SER A 22 -23.92 33.81 -8.66
C SER A 22 -24.82 34.54 -9.64
N LEU A 23 -25.47 33.82 -10.55
CA LEU A 23 -26.41 34.38 -11.53
C LEU A 23 -27.71 34.87 -10.88
N LEU A 24 -28.23 34.12 -9.91
CA LEU A 24 -29.43 34.53 -9.16
C LEU A 24 -29.16 35.80 -8.35
N LEU A 25 -27.99 35.88 -7.72
CA LEU A 25 -27.58 37.07 -6.97
C LEU A 25 -27.36 38.26 -7.90
N GLY A 26 -26.66 38.10 -9.02
CA GLY A 26 -26.46 39.18 -9.99
C GLY A 26 -27.78 39.67 -10.59
N LYS A 27 -28.72 38.76 -10.89
CA LYS A 27 -30.08 39.14 -11.32
C LYS A 27 -30.78 40.02 -10.28
N SER A 28 -30.66 39.70 -8.98
CA SER A 28 -31.23 40.53 -7.92
C SER A 28 -30.58 41.91 -7.79
N LEU A 29 -29.34 42.06 -8.27
CA LEU A 29 -28.57 43.29 -8.29
C LEU A 29 -28.65 44.05 -9.64
N GLY A 30 -29.45 43.56 -10.59
CA GLY A 30 -29.61 44.17 -11.92
C GLY A 30 -28.44 43.97 -12.88
N MET A 31 -27.59 42.96 -12.65
CA MET A 31 -26.43 42.67 -13.51
C MET A 31 -26.80 41.81 -14.72
N ASP A 32 -26.09 42.01 -15.83
CA ASP A 32 -26.16 41.13 -17.00
C ASP A 32 -25.72 39.70 -16.63
N PRO A 33 -26.33 38.62 -17.18
CA PRO A 33 -25.97 37.24 -16.83
C PRO A 33 -24.51 36.90 -17.09
N VAL A 34 -23.90 37.41 -18.17
CA VAL A 34 -22.48 37.13 -18.46
C VAL A 34 -21.60 37.85 -17.43
N GLU A 35 -21.89 39.11 -17.16
CA GLU A 35 -21.16 39.89 -16.16
C GLU A 35 -21.29 39.31 -14.74
N SER A 36 -22.49 38.84 -14.40
CA SER A 36 -22.80 38.17 -13.14
C SER A 36 -22.03 36.87 -12.98
N ALA A 37 -21.95 36.02 -14.02
CA ALA A 37 -21.16 34.79 -13.98
C ALA A 37 -19.67 35.08 -13.79
N ARG A 38 -19.12 36.04 -14.56
CA ARG A 38 -17.71 36.42 -14.47
C ARG A 38 -17.36 36.97 -13.08
N THR A 39 -18.20 37.84 -12.55
CA THR A 39 -18.06 38.39 -11.20
C THR A 39 -18.13 37.29 -10.15
N GLY A 40 -19.04 36.33 -10.30
CA GLY A 40 -19.15 35.16 -9.43
C GLY A 40 -17.86 34.31 -9.36
N TYR A 41 -17.21 34.08 -10.50
CA TYR A 41 -15.93 33.34 -10.54
C TYR A 41 -14.78 34.13 -9.90
N ILE A 42 -14.74 35.45 -10.09
CA ILE A 42 -13.74 36.33 -9.44
C ILE A 42 -13.93 36.30 -7.91
N ILE A 43 -15.17 36.48 -7.44
CA ILE A 43 -15.49 36.40 -6.01
C ILE A 43 -15.08 35.04 -5.43
N THR A 44 -15.36 33.95 -6.17
CA THR A 44 -14.97 32.60 -5.76
C THR A 44 -13.44 32.47 -5.65
N ALA A 45 -12.68 32.96 -6.64
CA ALA A 45 -11.22 32.96 -6.59
C ALA A 45 -10.68 33.77 -5.39
N SER A 46 -11.26 34.93 -5.08
CA SER A 46 -10.89 35.75 -3.92
C SER A 46 -11.19 35.05 -2.59
N ILE A 47 -12.35 34.39 -2.48
CA ILE A 47 -12.73 33.61 -1.30
C ILE A 47 -11.76 32.43 -1.10
N LEU A 48 -11.40 31.72 -2.18
CA LEU A 48 -10.44 30.62 -2.13
C LEU A 48 -9.04 31.09 -1.75
N LEU A 49 -8.61 32.28 -2.20
CA LEU A 49 -7.34 32.88 -1.78
C LEU A 49 -7.33 33.15 -0.27
N LEU A 50 -8.41 33.75 0.26
CA LEU A 50 -8.56 33.98 1.70
C LEU A 50 -8.58 32.67 2.50
N ALA A 51 -9.35 31.68 2.04
CA ALA A 51 -9.41 30.37 2.65
C ALA A 51 -8.04 29.68 2.65
N SER A 52 -7.32 29.73 1.52
CA SER A 52 -5.96 29.23 1.41
C SER A 52 -5.03 29.90 2.41
N PHE A 53 -5.04 31.23 2.48
CA PHE A 53 -4.19 31.96 3.41
C PHE A 53 -4.46 31.53 4.86
N LEU A 54 -5.73 31.50 5.28
CA LEU A 54 -6.11 31.09 6.62
C LEU A 54 -5.72 29.64 6.92
N ARG A 55 -5.99 28.73 5.99
CA ARG A 55 -5.68 27.29 6.15
C ARG A 55 -4.18 27.05 6.22
N MET A 56 -3.40 27.72 5.36
CA MET A 56 -1.94 27.61 5.32
C MET A 56 -1.29 28.24 6.55
N TRP A 57 -1.84 29.34 7.07
CA TRP A 57 -1.39 29.96 8.32
C TRP A 57 -1.70 29.08 9.53
N ALA A 58 -2.88 28.47 9.58
CA ALA A 58 -3.22 27.49 10.62
C ALA A 58 -2.37 26.21 10.51
N GLY A 59 -2.11 25.80 9.29
CA GLY A 59 -1.24 24.68 8.94
C GLY A 59 0.20 24.94 9.32
N SER A 60 0.73 26.15 9.19
CA SER A 60 2.14 26.42 9.52
C SER A 60 2.46 26.32 11.01
N ILE A 61 1.45 26.25 11.88
CA ILE A 61 1.60 26.02 13.33
C ILE A 61 1.42 24.54 13.70
N LEU A 62 0.88 23.72 12.78
CA LEU A 62 0.67 22.28 12.95
C LEU A 62 1.55 21.46 11.98
N THR A 63 2.27 20.46 12.47
CA THR A 63 2.96 19.50 11.57
C THR A 63 1.95 18.69 10.74
N SER A 64 2.26 18.32 9.49
CA SER A 64 1.39 17.48 8.63
C SER A 64 0.98 16.15 9.31
N ARG A 65 1.90 15.56 10.08
CA ARG A 65 1.71 14.38 10.92
C ARG A 65 0.59 14.53 11.99
N ARG A 66 0.25 15.76 12.39
CA ARG A 66 -0.83 16.08 13.35
C ARG A 66 -2.18 16.30 12.67
N ILE A 67 -2.19 16.94 11.49
CA ILE A 67 -3.42 17.27 10.73
C ILE A 67 -4.01 16.04 10.04
N MET A 68 -3.17 15.10 9.59
CA MET A 68 -3.60 13.89 8.86
C MET A 68 -3.75 12.64 9.74
N ALA A 69 -3.61 12.75 11.07
CA ALA A 69 -3.73 11.62 11.99
C ALA A 69 -5.19 11.41 12.43
N PHE A 70 -5.70 10.18 12.29
CA PHE A 70 -6.99 9.76 12.88
C PHE A 70 -7.00 9.78 14.43
N LYS A 71 -5.82 9.93 15.05
CA LYS A 71 -5.64 10.01 16.51
C LYS A 71 -5.04 11.38 16.84
N VAL A 72 -5.75 12.16 17.67
CA VAL A 72 -5.25 13.41 18.25
C VAL A 72 -3.87 13.15 18.83
N GLN A 73 -2.84 13.85 18.36
CA GLN A 73 -1.46 13.72 18.85
C GLN A 73 -1.21 14.68 20.02
N LYS A 74 -0.59 14.13 21.08
CA LYS A 74 -0.91 14.40 22.48
C LYS A 74 0.23 15.09 23.25
N ASP A 75 0.88 16.14 22.73
CA ASP A 75 2.06 16.68 23.43
C ASP A 75 1.95 18.14 23.91
N LEU A 76 1.24 19.06 23.21
CA LEU A 76 1.11 20.48 23.62
C LEU A 76 -0.24 21.12 23.18
N LEU A 77 -0.75 22.09 23.95
CA LEU A 77 -1.93 22.91 23.61
C LEU A 77 -1.49 24.13 22.78
N ASN A 78 -1.93 24.21 21.52
CA ASN A 78 -1.57 25.32 20.63
C ASN A 78 -2.55 26.49 20.79
N THR A 79 -2.04 27.65 21.22
CA THR A 79 -2.83 28.87 21.43
C THR A 79 -2.28 30.07 20.63
N ALA A 80 -1.26 29.86 19.81
CA ALA A 80 -0.57 30.91 19.06
C ALA A 80 -1.08 31.07 17.61
N GLY A 81 -0.84 32.25 17.01
CA GLY A 81 -1.21 32.56 15.63
C GLY A 81 -2.73 32.53 15.41
N PRO A 82 -3.25 31.85 14.37
CA PRO A 82 -4.70 31.83 14.13
C PRO A 82 -5.46 31.09 15.23
N TYR A 83 -4.79 30.25 16.04
CA TYR A 83 -5.38 29.62 17.23
C TYR A 83 -5.63 30.63 18.37
N ALA A 84 -5.02 31.81 18.36
CA ALA A 84 -5.39 32.88 19.29
C ALA A 84 -6.70 33.59 18.89
N LEU A 85 -7.06 33.54 17.59
CA LEU A 85 -8.26 34.18 17.06
C LEU A 85 -9.48 33.26 17.15
N VAL A 86 -9.32 31.99 16.76
CA VAL A 86 -10.36 30.96 16.82
C VAL A 86 -9.73 29.62 17.15
N ARG A 87 -10.45 28.73 17.84
CA ARG A 87 -9.91 27.41 18.23
C ARG A 87 -9.73 26.47 17.05
N ASN A 88 -10.56 26.62 16.00
CA ASN A 88 -10.59 25.71 14.86
C ASN A 88 -10.38 26.44 13.51
N PRO A 89 -9.22 27.09 13.30
CA PRO A 89 -8.99 27.92 12.11
C PRO A 89 -8.93 27.12 10.80
N ILE A 90 -8.55 25.84 10.85
CA ILE A 90 -8.56 24.93 9.70
C ILE A 90 -10.00 24.66 9.22
N TYR A 91 -10.90 24.35 10.15
CA TYR A 91 -12.32 24.15 9.84
C TYR A 91 -13.00 25.44 9.39
N LEU A 92 -12.62 26.58 9.98
CA LEU A 92 -13.09 27.89 9.51
C LEU A 92 -12.66 28.15 8.05
N ALA A 93 -11.41 27.85 7.70
CA ALA A 93 -10.95 28.00 6.32
C ALA A 93 -11.71 27.12 5.33
N ASP A 94 -12.07 25.90 5.73
CA ASP A 94 -12.88 24.99 4.91
C ASP A 94 -14.29 25.53 4.70
N LEU A 95 -14.93 26.06 5.76
CA LEU A 95 -16.23 26.71 5.66
C LEU A 95 -16.19 27.90 4.69
N VAL A 96 -15.17 28.75 4.79
CA VAL A 96 -14.97 29.88 3.86
C VAL A 96 -14.83 29.39 2.42
N ALA A 97 -14.02 28.36 2.18
CA ALA A 97 -13.85 27.79 0.84
C ALA A 97 -15.16 27.21 0.27
N PHE A 98 -15.93 26.48 1.08
CA PHE A 98 -17.19 25.88 0.65
C PHE A 98 -18.29 26.92 0.40
N CYS A 99 -18.28 28.06 1.08
CA CYS A 99 -19.11 29.21 0.71
C CYS A 99 -18.76 29.73 -0.70
N GLY A 100 -17.46 29.80 -1.04
CA GLY A 100 -17.02 30.17 -2.39
C GLY A 100 -17.49 29.19 -3.45
N PHE A 101 -17.33 27.87 -3.22
CA PHE A 101 -17.83 26.86 -4.15
C PHE A 101 -19.35 26.90 -4.32
N ALA A 102 -20.10 27.15 -3.25
CA ALA A 102 -21.56 27.23 -3.29
C ALA A 102 -22.06 28.34 -4.24
N LEU A 103 -21.32 29.44 -4.42
CA LEU A 103 -21.68 30.51 -5.37
C LEU A 103 -21.70 30.02 -6.82
N CYS A 104 -20.86 29.04 -7.16
CA CYS A 104 -20.75 28.47 -8.50
C CYS A 104 -21.69 27.30 -8.75
N LEU A 105 -22.41 26.85 -7.72
CA LEU A 105 -23.38 25.77 -7.78
C LEU A 105 -24.80 26.34 -7.84
N ASN A 106 -25.76 25.48 -8.17
CA ASN A 106 -27.19 25.78 -8.12
C ASN A 106 -27.64 26.02 -6.65
N PRO A 107 -28.88 26.49 -6.39
CA PRO A 107 -29.37 26.76 -5.03
C PRO A 107 -29.20 25.61 -4.03
N VAL A 108 -29.33 24.36 -4.47
CA VAL A 108 -29.07 23.17 -3.64
C VAL A 108 -27.62 23.11 -3.13
N GLY A 109 -26.67 23.71 -3.86
CA GLY A 109 -25.29 23.87 -3.44
C GLY A 109 -25.10 24.70 -2.16
N LEU A 110 -26.07 25.51 -1.75
CA LEU A 110 -26.04 26.21 -0.44
C LEU A 110 -26.11 25.24 0.75
N ALA A 111 -26.57 24.01 0.53
CA ALA A 111 -26.52 22.96 1.54
C ALA A 111 -25.09 22.52 1.88
N LEU A 112 -24.12 22.76 0.97
CA LEU A 112 -22.72 22.36 1.14
C LEU A 112 -22.07 23.00 2.38
N PRO A 113 -22.00 24.34 2.54
CA PRO A 113 -21.45 24.95 3.74
C PRO A 113 -22.23 24.58 5.01
N LEU A 114 -23.56 24.41 4.93
CA LEU A 114 -24.40 24.02 6.06
C LEU A 114 -24.04 22.62 6.58
N PHE A 115 -23.96 21.61 5.70
CA PHE A 115 -23.63 20.24 6.11
C PHE A 115 -22.20 20.11 6.61
N ILE A 116 -21.26 20.84 6.00
CA ILE A 116 -19.88 20.89 6.48
C ILE A 116 -19.82 21.52 7.87
N PHE A 117 -20.58 22.59 8.12
CA PHE A 117 -20.69 23.19 9.45
C PHE A 117 -21.22 22.21 10.49
N LEU A 118 -22.31 21.49 10.19
CA LEU A 118 -22.88 20.49 11.10
C LEU A 118 -21.89 19.36 11.39
N HIS A 119 -21.19 18.88 10.37
CA HIS A 119 -20.15 17.85 10.51
C HIS A 119 -18.99 18.33 11.40
N TYR A 120 -18.46 19.53 11.15
CA TYR A 120 -17.39 20.07 11.97
C TYR A 120 -17.83 20.44 13.38
N ALA A 121 -19.08 20.88 13.58
CA ALA A 121 -19.60 21.11 14.93
C ALA A 121 -19.62 19.82 15.75
N GLN A 122 -19.96 18.67 15.15
CA GLN A 122 -19.88 17.37 15.82
C GLN A 122 -18.43 16.97 16.12
N LEU A 123 -17.53 17.13 15.14
CA LEU A 123 -16.13 16.77 15.30
C LEU A 123 -15.44 17.63 16.36
N VAL A 124 -15.67 18.94 16.36
CA VAL A 124 -15.15 19.87 17.37
C VAL A 124 -15.61 19.45 18.76
N ARG A 125 -16.88 19.08 18.98
CA ARG A 125 -17.34 18.61 20.30
C ARG A 125 -16.55 17.38 20.78
N TYR A 126 -16.26 16.44 19.88
CA TYR A 126 -15.47 15.26 20.19
C TYR A 126 -14.01 15.61 20.52
N GLU A 127 -13.38 16.48 19.72
CA GLU A 127 -12.01 16.94 19.93
C GLU A 127 -11.87 17.74 21.22
N GLU A 128 -12.79 18.67 21.49
CA GLU A 128 -12.78 19.49 22.71
C GLU A 128 -12.93 18.63 23.97
N LYS A 129 -13.76 17.57 23.94
CA LYS A 129 -13.85 16.62 25.06
C LYS A 129 -12.50 15.94 25.33
N SER A 130 -11.82 15.50 24.27
CA SER A 130 -10.50 14.86 24.40
C SER A 130 -9.41 15.83 24.89
N LEU A 131 -9.49 17.11 24.47
CA LEU A 131 -8.57 18.15 24.94
C LEU A 131 -8.83 18.51 26.41
N GLU A 132 -10.09 18.55 26.83
CA GLU A 132 -10.48 18.81 28.23
C GLU A 132 -10.03 17.67 29.16
N GLU A 133 -10.22 16.41 28.76
CA GLU A 133 -9.73 15.23 29.50
C GLU A 133 -8.22 15.25 29.72
N LYS A 134 -7.46 15.87 28.80
CA LYS A 134 -5.99 15.84 28.82
C LYS A 134 -5.35 17.07 29.45
N PHE A 135 -5.84 18.25 29.14
CA PHE A 135 -5.23 19.52 29.55
C PHE A 135 -6.01 20.23 30.67
N GLY A 136 -7.17 19.71 31.07
CA GLY A 136 -7.95 20.19 32.21
C GLY A 136 -8.20 21.69 32.18
N GLU A 137 -7.80 22.38 33.26
CA GLU A 137 -7.99 23.82 33.42
C GLU A 137 -7.30 24.68 32.35
N GLN A 138 -6.17 24.22 31.79
CA GLN A 138 -5.49 24.96 30.72
C GLN A 138 -6.38 25.09 29.48
N PHE A 139 -7.07 24.00 29.12
CA PHE A 139 -7.99 24.01 27.98
C PHE A 139 -9.28 24.77 28.29
N LYS A 140 -9.82 24.66 29.51
CA LYS A 140 -10.99 25.47 29.93
C LYS A 140 -10.69 26.97 29.85
N ASN A 141 -9.53 27.40 30.34
CA ASN A 141 -9.12 28.80 30.25
C ASN A 141 -9.00 29.27 28.79
N TYR A 142 -8.39 28.45 27.92
CA TYR A 142 -8.32 28.72 26.48
C TYR A 142 -9.72 28.80 25.83
N ARG A 143 -10.62 27.87 26.16
CA ARG A 143 -12.01 27.82 25.67
C ARG A 143 -12.79 29.09 26.02
N ASN A 144 -12.55 29.67 27.20
CA ASN A 144 -13.24 30.88 27.66
C ASN A 144 -12.79 32.16 26.95
N HIS A 145 -11.55 32.20 26.45
CA HIS A 145 -10.96 33.39 25.84
C HIS A 145 -10.93 33.37 24.30
N THR A 146 -10.98 32.19 23.69
CA THR A 146 -10.89 32.01 22.24
C THR A 146 -12.13 31.32 21.71
N PRO A 147 -12.93 31.90 20.81
CA PRO A 147 -14.15 31.29 20.25
C PRO A 147 -13.88 30.13 19.29
N ALA A 148 -14.88 29.28 19.00
CA ALA A 148 -14.69 28.11 18.14
C ALA A 148 -14.44 28.43 16.65
N PHE A 149 -15.20 29.38 16.08
CA PHE A 149 -15.20 29.66 14.63
C PHE A 149 -15.21 31.15 14.26
N ILE A 150 -15.84 32.03 15.04
CA ILE A 150 -15.96 33.46 14.71
C ILE A 150 -15.13 34.25 15.73
N PRO A 151 -14.10 35.01 15.31
CA PRO A 151 -13.31 35.84 16.20
C PRO A 151 -14.17 36.84 16.98
N THR A 152 -13.78 37.15 18.21
CA THR A 152 -14.40 38.16 19.07
C THR A 152 -13.42 39.30 19.33
N ILE A 153 -13.92 40.44 19.82
CA ILE A 153 -13.08 41.57 20.23
C ILE A 153 -11.99 41.12 21.24
N LYS A 154 -12.36 40.23 22.17
CA LYS A 154 -11.43 39.65 23.15
C LYS A 154 -10.35 38.80 22.50
N SER A 155 -10.67 37.96 21.52
CA SER A 155 -9.66 37.13 20.86
C SER A 155 -8.69 37.96 20.00
N PHE A 156 -9.16 39.08 19.42
CA PHE A 156 -8.26 40.05 18.77
C PHE A 156 -7.31 40.72 19.75
N GLN A 157 -7.81 41.17 20.91
CA GLN A 157 -6.96 41.75 21.96
C GLN A 157 -5.90 40.76 22.44
N THR A 158 -6.27 39.49 22.66
CA THR A 158 -5.34 38.42 23.01
C THR A 158 -4.28 38.18 21.93
N PHE A 159 -4.68 38.18 20.66
CA PHE A 159 -3.75 38.02 19.54
C PHE A 159 -2.72 39.16 19.46
N PHE A 160 -3.15 40.42 19.61
CA PHE A 160 -2.26 41.58 19.53
C PHE A 160 -1.37 41.78 20.77
N SER A 161 -1.79 41.28 21.94
CA SER A 161 -1.04 41.38 23.21
C SER A 161 -0.08 40.21 23.49
N GLY A 162 -0.19 39.10 22.76
CA GLY A 162 0.65 37.91 22.95
C GLY A 162 2.06 38.02 22.36
N LYS A 163 3.00 37.23 22.91
CA LYS A 163 4.37 37.08 22.34
C LYS A 163 4.30 36.49 20.92
N LYS A 164 5.05 37.10 20.00
CA LYS A 164 5.11 36.74 18.57
C LYS A 164 6.24 35.75 18.28
N ASP A 165 6.24 34.59 18.92
CA ASP A 165 7.15 33.51 18.52
C ASP A 165 6.55 32.79 17.31
N ILE A 166 6.81 33.34 16.11
CA ILE A 166 6.31 32.78 14.85
C ILE A 166 7.29 31.72 14.37
N VAL A 167 7.00 30.45 14.71
CA VAL A 167 7.69 29.31 14.09
C VAL A 167 6.87 28.87 12.88
N LEU A 168 7.34 29.19 11.67
CA LEU A 168 6.71 28.77 10.42
C LEU A 168 7.14 27.35 10.07
N ASN A 169 6.23 26.39 10.20
CA ASN A 169 6.42 25.06 9.68
C ASN A 169 6.09 25.00 8.18
N TRP A 170 7.14 24.91 7.35
CA TRP A 170 7.02 24.77 5.90
C TRP A 170 6.28 23.52 5.43
N ASP A 171 6.36 22.43 6.21
CA ASP A 171 5.66 21.18 5.93
C ASP A 171 4.15 21.35 6.12
N GLY A 172 3.72 21.89 7.27
CA GLY A 172 2.31 22.19 7.53
C GLY A 172 1.74 23.26 6.59
N PHE A 173 2.53 24.26 6.23
CA PHE A 173 2.15 25.30 5.25
C PHE A 173 1.85 24.70 3.86
N ARG A 174 2.76 23.86 3.33
CA ARG A 174 2.60 23.22 2.01
C ARG A 174 1.44 22.23 1.97
N HIS A 175 1.21 21.48 3.05
CA HIS A 175 0.11 20.52 3.18
C HIS A 175 -1.27 21.16 3.35
N ASN A 176 -1.38 22.49 3.33
CA ASN A 176 -2.66 23.20 3.42
C ASN A 176 -2.94 24.15 2.24
N SER A 177 -2.16 24.07 1.16
CA SER A 177 -2.33 24.92 -0.03
C SER A 177 -3.41 24.43 -1.01
N LEU A 178 -4.26 23.48 -0.62
CA LEU A 178 -5.23 22.80 -1.48
C LEU A 178 -6.09 23.76 -2.31
N TYR A 179 -6.69 24.77 -1.66
CA TYR A 179 -7.61 25.70 -2.33
C TYR A 179 -6.91 26.63 -3.33
N LEU A 180 -5.60 26.84 -3.18
CA LEU A 180 -4.81 27.72 -4.04
C LEU A 180 -4.78 27.17 -5.47
N LEU A 181 -4.86 25.84 -5.59
CA LEU A 181 -4.78 25.11 -6.85
C LEU A 181 -6.03 25.26 -7.72
N PHE A 182 -7.16 25.66 -7.13
CA PHE A 182 -8.39 25.96 -7.87
C PHE A 182 -8.41 27.38 -8.46
N ILE A 183 -7.61 28.31 -7.93
CA ILE A 183 -7.63 29.73 -8.31
C ILE A 183 -7.36 29.95 -9.81
N PRO A 184 -6.31 29.36 -10.43
CA PRO A 184 -6.06 29.54 -11.86
C PRO A 184 -7.24 29.10 -12.72
N GLY A 185 -7.91 28.03 -12.32
CA GLY A 185 -9.11 27.54 -13.00
C GLY A 185 -10.27 28.53 -12.96
N PHE A 186 -10.53 29.15 -11.80
CA PHE A 186 -11.59 30.16 -11.67
C PHE A 186 -11.25 31.47 -12.40
N LEU A 187 -9.98 31.86 -12.47
CA LEU A 187 -9.54 33.01 -13.29
C LEU A 187 -9.70 32.76 -14.80
N VAL A 188 -9.53 31.52 -15.26
CA VAL A 188 -9.83 31.15 -16.65
C VAL A 188 -11.34 31.11 -16.88
N ALA A 189 -12.11 30.55 -15.94
CA ALA A 189 -13.57 30.53 -16.01
C ALA A 189 -14.18 31.95 -16.03
N SER A 190 -13.58 32.93 -15.34
CA SER A 190 -14.02 34.33 -15.40
C SER A 190 -13.80 34.99 -16.77
N ARG A 191 -12.92 34.44 -17.61
CA ARG A 191 -12.74 34.91 -19.00
C ARG A 191 -13.65 34.17 -19.97
N THR A 192 -13.77 32.86 -19.82
CA THR A 192 -14.50 32.00 -20.74
C THR A 192 -16.00 31.91 -20.45
N GLY A 193 -16.44 32.28 -19.24
CA GLY A 193 -17.82 32.09 -18.76
C GLY A 193 -18.17 30.65 -18.38
N LEU A 194 -17.24 29.71 -18.57
CA LEU A 194 -17.50 28.27 -18.46
C LEU A 194 -16.84 27.68 -17.20
N LEU A 195 -17.68 27.25 -16.25
CA LEU A 195 -17.27 26.58 -15.00
C LEU A 195 -16.39 25.34 -15.24
N LEU A 196 -16.58 24.66 -16.38
CA LEU A 196 -15.81 23.47 -16.75
C LEU A 196 -14.28 23.74 -16.73
N HIS A 197 -13.83 24.94 -17.09
CA HIS A 197 -12.40 25.29 -17.03
C HIS A 197 -11.87 25.32 -15.59
N ALA A 198 -12.69 25.76 -14.62
CA ALA A 198 -12.30 25.73 -13.23
C ALA A 198 -12.07 24.29 -12.73
N ILE A 199 -12.91 23.36 -13.18
CA ILE A 199 -12.82 21.94 -12.84
C ILE A 199 -11.61 21.30 -13.54
N LEU A 200 -11.47 21.49 -14.86
CA LEU A 200 -10.40 20.88 -15.66
C LEU A 200 -9.00 21.35 -15.26
N ILE A 201 -8.87 22.57 -14.75
CA ILE A 201 -7.58 23.12 -14.31
C ILE A 201 -7.34 22.80 -12.83
N GLY A 202 -8.34 23.03 -11.97
CA GLY A 202 -8.16 22.92 -10.52
C GLY A 202 -8.19 21.50 -9.97
N LEU A 203 -9.07 20.63 -10.50
CA LEU A 203 -9.23 19.28 -9.96
C LEU A 203 -7.99 18.39 -10.22
N PRO A 204 -7.38 18.38 -11.42
CA PRO A 204 -6.12 17.64 -11.62
C PRO A 204 -4.98 18.16 -10.75
N ALA A 205 -4.87 19.47 -10.57
CA ALA A 205 -3.84 20.07 -9.70
C ALA A 205 -4.02 19.63 -8.24
N VAL A 206 -5.25 19.60 -7.75
CA VAL A 206 -5.58 19.09 -6.41
C VAL A 206 -5.34 17.60 -6.27
N ILE A 207 -5.70 16.79 -7.26
CA ILE A 207 -5.44 15.35 -7.26
C ILE A 207 -3.94 15.09 -7.24
N ASP A 208 -3.17 15.76 -8.09
CA ASP A 208 -1.71 15.66 -8.12
C ASP A 208 -1.09 16.12 -6.80
N TRP A 209 -1.54 17.25 -6.26
CA TRP A 209 -1.07 17.72 -4.96
C TRP A 209 -1.42 16.76 -3.81
N ALA A 210 -2.63 16.20 -3.78
CA ALA A 210 -3.06 15.24 -2.76
C ALA A 210 -2.22 13.98 -2.85
N ILE A 211 -2.01 13.46 -4.06
CA ILE A 211 -1.11 12.34 -4.35
C ILE A 211 0.32 12.61 -3.88
N VAL A 212 0.84 13.81 -4.15
CA VAL A 212 2.20 14.22 -3.77
C VAL A 212 2.31 14.32 -2.25
N HIS A 213 1.34 14.89 -1.56
CA HIS A 213 1.48 15.27 -0.16
C HIS A 213 0.98 14.21 0.83
N THR A 214 -0.03 13.39 0.51
CA THR A 214 -0.42 12.25 1.36
C THR A 214 0.61 11.12 1.36
N ARG A 215 1.60 11.16 0.46
CA ARG A 215 2.69 10.18 0.34
C ARG A 215 4.05 10.66 0.86
N ILE A 216 4.22 11.94 1.21
CA ILE A 216 5.53 12.53 1.57
C ILE A 216 5.59 13.03 3.03
N GLY A 217 4.47 13.29 3.70
CA GLY A 217 4.43 13.86 5.07
C GLY A 217 4.81 12.94 6.25
N VAL A 218 5.42 11.77 6.02
CA VAL A 218 5.84 10.87 7.10
C VAL A 218 7.36 10.66 7.06
N ALA A 219 8.13 11.56 7.66
CA ALA A 219 9.49 11.22 8.08
C ALA A 219 9.41 10.21 9.25
N PRO A 220 10.09 9.05 9.23
CA PRO A 220 10.11 8.13 10.37
C PRO A 220 11.45 8.14 11.12
N SER A 221 11.34 8.03 12.46
CA SER A 221 12.38 7.52 13.36
C SER A 221 12.50 5.99 13.16
N PRO A 222 13.70 5.40 13.27
CA PRO A 222 13.91 3.98 13.03
C PRO A 222 13.50 3.14 14.24
N GLY A 223 12.91 1.97 13.99
CA GLY A 223 12.85 0.88 14.99
C GLY A 223 11.51 0.17 15.15
N ASN A 224 10.36 0.85 15.06
CA ASN A 224 9.12 0.21 15.57
C ASN A 224 7.80 0.58 14.86
N LYS A 225 7.84 0.89 13.56
CA LYS A 225 6.66 1.32 12.78
C LYS A 225 6.14 0.37 11.71
N LEU A 226 6.88 -0.67 11.30
CA LEU A 226 6.36 -1.63 10.31
C LEU A 226 5.11 -2.34 10.88
N ALA A 227 5.14 -2.83 12.12
CA ALA A 227 3.98 -3.48 12.75
C ALA A 227 2.72 -2.59 12.96
N LYS A 228 2.82 -1.26 12.82
CA LYS A 228 1.71 -0.32 13.11
C LYS A 228 1.15 0.41 11.89
N ALA A 229 1.66 0.14 10.68
CA ALA A 229 1.02 0.65 9.47
C ALA A 229 -0.27 -0.15 9.19
N SER A 230 -1.36 0.50 8.81
CA SER A 230 -2.66 -0.14 8.50
C SER A 230 -2.59 -1.20 7.41
N VAL A 231 -1.47 -1.27 6.70
CA VAL A 231 -1.12 -2.28 5.69
C VAL A 231 -0.86 -3.66 6.33
N PHE A 232 -0.46 -3.73 7.60
CA PHE A 232 -0.17 -4.97 8.34
C PHE A 232 -1.37 -5.52 9.14
N GLY A 233 -2.59 -5.05 8.84
CA GLY A 233 -3.84 -5.60 9.40
C GLY A 233 -4.50 -6.64 8.50
N ASP A 234 -3.92 -6.95 7.35
CA ASP A 234 -4.49 -7.85 6.33
C ASP A 234 -3.37 -8.71 5.69
N ILE A 235 -3.76 -9.76 4.96
CA ILE A 235 -2.90 -10.62 4.16
C ILE A 235 -2.33 -9.80 3.00
N LEU A 236 -1.01 -9.67 2.97
CA LEU A 236 -0.31 -8.97 1.89
C LEU A 236 -0.12 -9.87 0.68
N TYR A 237 0.32 -11.10 0.94
CA TYR A 237 0.63 -12.11 -0.05
C TYR A 237 -0.08 -13.39 0.36
N ALA A 238 -1.08 -13.82 -0.41
CA ALA A 238 -1.72 -15.12 -0.21
C ALA A 238 -0.84 -16.29 -0.69
N GLN A 239 0.18 -15.98 -1.49
CA GLN A 239 1.14 -16.92 -2.04
C GLN A 239 2.57 -16.37 -1.92
N CYS A 240 3.56 -17.24 -1.76
CA CYS A 240 4.96 -16.87 -1.98
C CYS A 240 5.16 -16.64 -3.48
N TRP A 241 5.87 -15.57 -3.83
CA TRP A 241 6.18 -15.18 -5.21
C TRP A 241 7.65 -15.43 -5.52
N GLU A 242 8.19 -16.49 -4.92
CA GLU A 242 9.55 -16.96 -5.00
C GLU A 242 9.52 -18.42 -5.42
N ASP A 243 10.39 -18.83 -6.33
CA ASP A 243 10.54 -20.23 -6.68
C ASP A 243 11.23 -21.00 -5.52
N PRO A 244 10.56 -21.95 -4.85
CA PRO A 244 11.18 -22.71 -3.77
C PRO A 244 12.19 -23.74 -4.26
N GLU A 245 12.14 -24.18 -5.52
CA GLU A 245 13.07 -25.22 -6.02
C GLU A 245 14.52 -24.73 -5.99
N ILE A 246 14.75 -23.47 -6.33
CA ILE A 246 16.10 -22.87 -6.27
C ILE A 246 16.60 -22.65 -4.84
N ASP A 247 15.69 -22.45 -3.87
CA ASP A 247 16.05 -22.39 -2.45
C ASP A 247 16.42 -23.80 -1.95
N ARG A 248 15.68 -24.84 -2.35
CA ARG A 248 15.96 -26.24 -2.01
C ARG A 248 17.31 -26.70 -2.58
N GLU A 249 17.61 -26.37 -3.84
CA GLU A 249 18.89 -26.68 -4.49
C GLU A 249 20.05 -25.93 -3.81
N ALA A 250 19.85 -24.67 -3.38
CA ALA A 250 20.85 -23.92 -2.62
C ALA A 250 21.09 -24.49 -1.21
N PHE A 251 20.02 -24.92 -0.54
CA PHE A 251 20.09 -25.37 0.83
C PHE A 251 20.61 -26.80 0.98
N GLN A 252 20.28 -27.72 0.07
CA GLN A 252 20.60 -29.15 0.21
C GLN A 252 20.19 -29.65 1.62
N ILE A 253 18.90 -29.52 1.91
CA ILE A 253 18.32 -29.76 3.24
C ILE A 253 18.47 -31.24 3.61
N ASN A 254 18.78 -31.49 4.88
CA ASN A 254 18.77 -32.82 5.52
C ASN A 254 17.98 -32.82 6.85
N ASP A 255 17.90 -33.98 7.49
CA ASP A 255 17.10 -34.19 8.70
C ASP A 255 17.63 -33.53 9.98
N GLN A 256 18.84 -32.98 9.97
CA GLN A 256 19.42 -32.20 11.08
C GLN A 256 19.23 -30.69 10.90
N ASP A 257 18.72 -30.26 9.74
CA ASP A 257 18.63 -28.84 9.42
C ASP A 257 17.50 -28.14 10.17
N VAL A 258 17.81 -26.94 10.65
CA VAL A 258 16.84 -25.98 11.19
C VAL A 258 16.79 -24.82 10.21
N ILE A 259 15.62 -24.61 9.62
CA ILE A 259 15.42 -23.64 8.54
C ILE A 259 14.68 -22.43 9.09
N PHE A 260 15.23 -21.25 8.91
CA PHE A 260 14.49 -20.00 9.04
C PHE A 260 13.93 -19.59 7.68
N THR A 261 12.64 -19.20 7.64
CA THR A 261 12.02 -18.61 6.45
C THR A 261 11.04 -17.52 6.83
N ILE A 262 10.94 -16.49 6.00
CA ILE A 262 9.85 -15.53 6.10
C ILE A 262 8.54 -16.21 5.69
N THR A 263 7.48 -16.05 6.50
CA THR A 263 6.21 -16.74 6.24
C THR A 263 5.62 -16.30 4.92
N SER A 264 5.40 -15.00 4.69
CA SER A 264 4.75 -14.51 3.47
C SER A 264 3.42 -15.26 3.22
N GLY A 265 3.22 -15.89 2.06
CA GLY A 265 2.07 -16.77 1.81
C GLY A 265 2.15 -18.17 2.41
N GLY A 266 3.25 -18.54 3.07
CA GLY A 266 3.48 -19.84 3.70
C GLY A 266 3.87 -20.98 2.74
N CYS A 267 3.89 -20.73 1.42
CA CYS A 267 4.15 -21.74 0.41
C CYS A 267 5.56 -22.33 0.51
N ASN A 268 6.57 -21.49 0.77
CA ASN A 268 7.96 -21.92 0.90
C ASN A 268 8.19 -22.76 2.15
N ALA A 269 7.60 -22.37 3.29
CA ALA A 269 7.64 -23.15 4.52
C ALA A 269 7.07 -24.56 4.30
N LEU A 270 5.93 -24.68 3.61
CA LEU A 270 5.34 -25.96 3.24
C LEU A 270 6.21 -26.74 2.25
N ALA A 271 6.83 -26.07 1.28
CA ALA A 271 7.71 -26.70 0.30
C ALA A 271 8.99 -27.29 0.94
N PHE A 272 9.60 -26.59 1.91
CA PHE A 272 10.79 -27.08 2.59
C PHE A 272 10.56 -28.34 3.43
N LEU A 273 9.31 -28.67 3.78
CA LEU A 273 9.01 -29.95 4.44
C LEU A 273 9.31 -31.17 3.57
N LEU A 274 9.37 -31.00 2.24
CA LEU A 274 9.61 -32.10 1.30
C LEU A 274 11.00 -32.73 1.50
N ASP A 275 11.99 -31.92 1.87
CA ASP A 275 13.37 -32.37 2.11
C ASP A 275 13.60 -32.86 3.54
N GLY A 276 12.56 -32.87 4.37
CA GLY A 276 12.58 -33.49 5.70
C GLY A 276 13.45 -32.81 6.76
N PRO A 277 13.50 -31.47 6.89
CA PRO A 277 14.26 -30.79 7.93
C PRO A 277 13.80 -31.18 9.33
N SER A 278 14.64 -31.00 10.35
CA SER A 278 14.26 -31.19 11.76
C SER A 278 13.19 -30.19 12.20
N LYS A 279 13.33 -28.93 11.77
CA LYS A 279 12.46 -27.81 12.16
C LYS A 279 12.47 -26.71 11.11
N ILE A 280 11.32 -26.08 10.92
CA ILE A 280 11.16 -24.85 10.13
C ILE A 280 10.60 -23.78 11.04
N ILE A 281 11.34 -22.68 11.17
CA ILE A 281 10.90 -21.45 11.82
C ILE A 281 10.32 -20.56 10.72
N SER A 282 9.00 -20.45 10.66
CA SER A 282 8.28 -19.55 9.76
C SER A 282 7.91 -18.27 10.49
N LEU A 283 8.60 -17.18 10.16
CA LEU A 283 8.48 -15.91 10.87
C LEU A 283 7.89 -14.82 9.97
N ASP A 284 6.92 -14.06 10.50
CA ASP A 284 6.44 -12.84 9.87
C ASP A 284 6.10 -11.79 10.93
N LEU A 285 6.47 -10.54 10.66
CA LEU A 285 6.08 -9.42 11.51
C LEU A 285 4.57 -9.13 11.36
N ASN A 286 3.97 -9.51 10.23
CA ASN A 286 2.52 -9.44 10.01
C ASN A 286 1.84 -10.71 10.55
N PRO A 287 1.07 -10.64 11.65
CA PRO A 287 0.40 -11.82 12.18
C PRO A 287 -0.61 -12.42 11.18
N SER A 288 -1.20 -11.62 10.29
CA SER A 288 -2.15 -12.10 9.27
C SER A 288 -1.54 -13.09 8.28
N GLN A 289 -0.22 -13.00 8.01
CA GLN A 289 0.50 -13.97 7.18
C GLN A 289 0.66 -15.31 7.91
N ASN A 290 0.92 -15.27 9.22
CA ASN A 290 0.97 -16.47 10.05
C ASN A 290 -0.42 -17.12 10.22
N TYR A 291 -1.49 -16.33 10.34
CA TYR A 291 -2.87 -16.85 10.35
C TYR A 291 -3.24 -17.54 9.03
N LEU A 292 -2.70 -17.07 7.90
CA LEU A 292 -2.88 -17.74 6.61
C LEU A 292 -2.15 -19.09 6.57
N LEU A 293 -0.90 -19.15 7.02
CA LEU A 293 -0.17 -20.42 7.08
C LEU A 293 -0.83 -21.40 8.06
N ASP A 294 -1.27 -20.94 9.23
CA ASP A 294 -2.01 -21.75 10.20
C ASP A 294 -3.27 -22.38 9.59
N LEU A 295 -4.05 -21.60 8.84
CA LEU A 295 -5.22 -22.11 8.13
C LEU A 295 -4.87 -23.12 7.03
N LYS A 296 -3.80 -22.87 6.26
CA LYS A 296 -3.32 -23.85 5.26
C LYS A 296 -2.91 -25.15 5.94
N MET A 297 -2.16 -25.07 7.05
CA MET A 297 -1.76 -26.25 7.82
C MET A 297 -2.97 -27.01 8.36
N ALA A 298 -4.00 -26.33 8.89
CA ALA A 298 -5.25 -26.97 9.31
C ALA A 298 -5.94 -27.69 8.14
N ALA A 299 -6.01 -27.05 6.96
CA ALA A 299 -6.58 -27.68 5.77
C ALA A 299 -5.81 -28.94 5.34
N PHE A 300 -4.46 -28.90 5.32
CA PHE A 300 -3.65 -30.08 5.04
C PHE A 300 -3.84 -31.20 6.09
N ARG A 301 -4.02 -30.86 7.37
CA ARG A 301 -4.22 -31.87 8.44
C ARG A 301 -5.52 -32.65 8.28
N THR A 302 -6.60 -31.97 7.85
CA THR A 302 -7.96 -32.50 7.98
C THR A 302 -8.58 -32.93 6.65
N LEU A 303 -8.25 -32.26 5.55
CA LEU A 303 -8.89 -32.50 4.25
C LEU A 303 -8.11 -33.55 3.46
N ASP A 304 -8.80 -34.22 2.53
CA ASP A 304 -8.14 -34.95 1.45
C ASP A 304 -7.59 -33.97 0.39
N TYR A 305 -6.89 -34.48 -0.61
CA TYR A 305 -6.23 -33.64 -1.61
C TYR A 305 -7.22 -32.78 -2.41
N ASP A 306 -8.35 -33.35 -2.82
CA ASP A 306 -9.36 -32.62 -3.60
C ASP A 306 -10.09 -31.58 -2.74
N GLY A 307 -10.42 -31.93 -1.49
CA GLY A 307 -10.97 -31.01 -0.50
C GLY A 307 -10.03 -29.85 -0.18
N LEU A 308 -8.72 -30.11 -0.07
CA LEU A 308 -7.70 -29.07 0.06
C LEU A 308 -7.76 -28.10 -1.13
N LEU A 309 -7.71 -28.61 -2.37
CA LEU A 309 -7.70 -27.76 -3.56
C LEU A 309 -9.00 -26.94 -3.71
N GLY A 310 -10.15 -27.53 -3.38
CA GLY A 310 -11.43 -26.82 -3.35
C GLY A 310 -11.45 -25.72 -2.29
N PHE A 311 -11.04 -26.05 -1.06
CA PHE A 311 -11.03 -25.12 0.08
C PHE A 311 -10.12 -23.93 -0.16
N ILE A 312 -8.88 -24.16 -0.57
CA ILE A 312 -7.89 -23.08 -0.69
C ILE A 312 -8.19 -22.14 -1.87
N GLY A 313 -9.01 -22.57 -2.84
CA GLY A 313 -9.39 -21.78 -4.00
C GLY A 313 -8.72 -22.16 -5.33
N VAL A 314 -8.02 -23.30 -5.40
CA VAL A 314 -7.49 -23.79 -6.69
C VAL A 314 -8.61 -24.29 -7.60
N ARG A 315 -9.61 -24.96 -7.02
CA ARG A 315 -10.80 -25.43 -7.70
C ARG A 315 -12.03 -24.67 -7.20
N GLN A 316 -13.06 -24.59 -8.04
CA GLN A 316 -14.36 -24.06 -7.62
C GLN A 316 -14.96 -24.93 -6.51
N SER A 317 -15.60 -24.30 -5.54
CA SER A 317 -16.21 -24.96 -4.40
C SER A 317 -17.24 -24.03 -3.76
N ASP A 318 -18.43 -24.56 -3.51
CA ASP A 318 -19.52 -23.84 -2.84
C ASP A 318 -19.54 -24.11 -1.32
N ASP A 319 -18.70 -25.03 -0.82
CA ASP A 319 -18.70 -25.48 0.59
C ASP A 319 -17.58 -24.87 1.44
N ARG A 320 -16.81 -23.90 0.92
CA ARG A 320 -15.60 -23.37 1.61
C ARG A 320 -15.88 -22.89 3.03
N LEU A 321 -17.04 -22.25 3.25
CA LEU A 321 -17.39 -21.73 4.56
C LEU A 321 -17.73 -22.85 5.55
N ALA A 322 -18.47 -23.89 5.13
CA ALA A 322 -18.74 -25.02 6.01
C ALA A 322 -17.46 -25.82 6.31
N VAL A 323 -16.57 -25.97 5.31
CA VAL A 323 -15.23 -26.54 5.51
C VAL A 323 -14.47 -25.73 6.56
N TYR A 324 -14.43 -24.41 6.46
CA TYR A 324 -13.78 -23.54 7.45
C TYR A 324 -14.35 -23.75 8.86
N HIS A 325 -15.67 -23.84 9.01
CA HIS A 325 -16.29 -24.10 10.32
C HIS A 325 -15.89 -25.45 10.93
N ARG A 326 -15.53 -26.45 10.12
CA ARG A 326 -14.92 -27.70 10.61
C ARG A 326 -13.45 -27.50 11.02
N LEU A 327 -12.69 -26.72 10.25
CA LEU A 327 -11.27 -26.45 10.51
C LEU A 327 -11.03 -25.52 11.71
N ARG A 328 -11.94 -24.58 12.00
CA ARG A 328 -11.71 -23.52 13.00
C ARG A 328 -11.43 -24.03 14.42
N ALA A 329 -11.82 -25.27 14.74
CA ALA A 329 -11.59 -25.89 16.03
C ALA A 329 -10.11 -26.22 16.30
N ILE A 330 -9.31 -26.42 15.24
CA ILE A 330 -7.89 -26.78 15.34
C ILE A 330 -6.95 -25.61 15.00
N LEU A 331 -7.48 -24.41 14.77
CA LEU A 331 -6.70 -23.20 14.54
C LEU A 331 -6.17 -22.63 15.84
N ASN A 332 -5.05 -21.92 15.75
CA ASN A 332 -4.56 -21.11 16.85
C ASN A 332 -5.59 -20.00 17.21
N PRO A 333 -5.72 -19.59 18.49
CA PRO A 333 -6.77 -18.65 18.92
C PRO A 333 -6.81 -17.34 18.12
N GLY A 334 -5.65 -16.73 17.85
CA GLY A 334 -5.56 -15.50 17.05
C GLY A 334 -5.97 -15.70 15.58
N SER A 335 -5.62 -16.85 15.00
CA SER A 335 -5.99 -17.24 13.63
C SER A 335 -7.50 -17.44 13.52
N ARG A 336 -8.11 -18.15 14.50
CA ARG A 336 -9.56 -18.31 14.57
C ARG A 336 -10.29 -16.97 14.63
N ILE A 337 -9.91 -16.08 15.55
CA ILE A 337 -10.52 -14.75 15.68
C ILE A 337 -10.41 -13.97 14.36
N TYR A 338 -9.24 -14.01 13.72
CA TYR A 338 -9.03 -13.33 12.44
C TYR A 338 -9.95 -13.88 11.36
N TRP A 339 -10.01 -15.20 11.16
CA TRP A 339 -10.79 -15.80 10.08
C TRP A 339 -12.31 -15.74 10.33
N ASP A 340 -12.76 -15.77 11.59
CA ASP A 340 -14.17 -15.55 11.97
C ASP A 340 -14.65 -14.14 11.56
N GLN A 341 -13.73 -13.17 11.44
CA GLN A 341 -14.03 -11.80 10.99
C GLN A 341 -13.86 -11.60 9.47
N HIS A 342 -13.37 -12.61 8.75
CA HIS A 342 -12.99 -12.52 7.34
C HIS A 342 -13.48 -13.72 6.51
N GLU A 343 -14.71 -14.17 6.78
CA GLU A 343 -15.34 -15.28 6.05
C GLU A 343 -15.49 -14.98 4.55
N ASP A 344 -15.57 -13.70 4.15
CA ASP A 344 -15.58 -13.26 2.75
C ASP A 344 -14.33 -13.77 1.99
N LYS A 345 -13.16 -13.75 2.64
CA LYS A 345 -11.90 -14.23 2.08
C LYS A 345 -11.87 -15.76 1.97
N ILE A 346 -12.54 -16.47 2.89
CA ILE A 346 -12.70 -17.93 2.83
C ILE A 346 -13.55 -18.30 1.61
N VAL A 347 -14.70 -17.65 1.45
CA VAL A 347 -15.63 -17.90 0.32
C VAL A 347 -14.94 -17.64 -1.02
N GLN A 348 -14.14 -16.57 -1.11
CA GLN A 348 -13.36 -16.26 -2.32
C GLN A 348 -12.32 -17.34 -2.68
N GLY A 349 -11.81 -18.09 -1.69
CA GLY A 349 -10.63 -18.94 -1.82
C GLY A 349 -9.38 -18.19 -1.34
N ILE A 350 -8.74 -18.74 -0.29
CA ILE A 350 -7.68 -18.04 0.45
C ILE A 350 -6.44 -17.71 -0.40
N ILE A 351 -6.17 -18.45 -1.49
CA ILE A 351 -5.07 -18.14 -2.41
C ILE A 351 -5.28 -16.82 -3.19
N HIS A 352 -6.50 -16.26 -3.16
CA HIS A 352 -6.88 -15.00 -3.79
C HIS A 352 -7.06 -13.84 -2.80
N ALA A 353 -6.96 -14.13 -1.50
CA ALA A 353 -7.32 -13.20 -0.43
C ALA A 353 -6.30 -12.06 -0.24
N GLY A 354 -5.06 -12.26 -0.69
CA GLY A 354 -3.97 -11.32 -0.47
C GLY A 354 -4.06 -10.07 -1.33
N ARG A 355 -3.52 -8.97 -0.79
CA ARG A 355 -3.51 -7.67 -1.48
C ARG A 355 -2.81 -7.73 -2.84
N TYR A 356 -1.68 -8.45 -2.92
CA TYR A 356 -0.95 -8.64 -4.17
C TYR A 356 -1.76 -9.46 -5.18
N GLU A 357 -2.44 -10.52 -4.75
CA GLU A 357 -3.26 -11.36 -5.62
C GLU A 357 -4.49 -10.62 -6.14
N LYS A 358 -5.12 -9.79 -5.31
CA LYS A 358 -6.21 -8.88 -5.74
C LYS A 358 -5.72 -7.90 -6.82
N TYR A 359 -4.50 -7.36 -6.67
CA TYR A 359 -3.89 -6.50 -7.68
C TYR A 359 -3.58 -7.28 -8.97
N MET A 360 -2.99 -8.47 -8.87
CA MET A 360 -2.72 -9.34 -10.02
C MET A 360 -4.01 -9.73 -10.76
N HIS A 361 -5.11 -9.97 -10.03
CA HIS A 361 -6.40 -10.26 -10.63
C HIS A 361 -6.99 -9.07 -11.41
N LEU A 362 -6.83 -7.85 -10.91
CA LEU A 362 -7.20 -6.66 -11.68
C LEU A 362 -6.30 -6.51 -12.91
N LEU A 363 -4.99 -6.70 -12.74
CA LEU A 363 -4.01 -6.57 -13.80
C LEU A 363 -4.23 -7.60 -14.91
N SER A 364 -4.53 -8.86 -14.59
CA SER A 364 -4.82 -9.93 -15.54
C SER A 364 -6.03 -9.60 -16.42
N LYS A 365 -7.08 -8.98 -15.86
CA LYS A 365 -8.24 -8.50 -16.64
C LYS A 365 -7.83 -7.46 -17.68
N TRP A 366 -6.91 -6.57 -17.34
CA TRP A 366 -6.38 -5.57 -18.29
C TRP A 366 -5.45 -6.21 -19.32
N PHE A 367 -4.56 -7.12 -18.90
CA PHE A 367 -3.69 -7.89 -19.81
C PHE A 367 -4.51 -8.64 -20.86
N ARG A 368 -5.51 -9.41 -20.42
CA ARG A 368 -6.39 -10.19 -21.30
C ARG A 368 -7.16 -9.31 -22.31
N ARG A 369 -7.44 -8.04 -21.97
CA ARG A 369 -8.07 -7.07 -22.88
C ARG A 369 -7.07 -6.40 -23.84
N LEU A 370 -5.86 -6.09 -23.36
CA LEU A 370 -4.84 -5.39 -24.14
C LEU A 370 -4.12 -6.31 -25.13
N VAL A 371 -3.83 -7.53 -24.71
CA VAL A 371 -3.07 -8.54 -25.48
C VAL A 371 -4.02 -9.50 -26.20
N GLY A 372 -5.17 -9.82 -25.60
CA GLY A 372 -6.14 -10.78 -26.12
C GLY A 372 -5.99 -12.15 -25.45
N LYS A 373 -7.13 -12.73 -25.05
CA LYS A 373 -7.18 -14.06 -24.40
C LYS A 373 -6.59 -15.17 -25.28
N SER A 374 -6.98 -15.20 -26.55
CA SER A 374 -6.50 -16.21 -27.50
C SER A 374 -4.97 -16.23 -27.66
N LEU A 375 -4.33 -15.05 -27.63
CA LEU A 375 -2.87 -14.97 -27.72
C LEU A 375 -2.21 -15.48 -26.45
N ILE A 376 -2.79 -15.21 -25.27
CA ILE A 376 -2.28 -15.74 -24.00
C ILE A 376 -2.32 -17.27 -24.00
N ASP A 377 -3.42 -17.86 -24.48
CA ASP A 377 -3.55 -19.32 -24.59
C ASP A 377 -2.57 -19.88 -25.63
N GLU A 378 -2.46 -19.25 -26.80
CA GLU A 378 -1.47 -19.62 -27.84
C GLU A 378 -0.02 -19.58 -27.31
N MET A 379 0.33 -18.57 -26.50
CA MET A 379 1.66 -18.46 -25.87
C MET A 379 1.90 -19.57 -24.84
N LEU A 380 0.88 -19.98 -24.08
CA LEU A 380 0.97 -21.05 -23.09
C LEU A 380 1.09 -22.43 -23.72
N ASP A 381 0.45 -22.65 -24.87
CA ASP A 381 0.48 -23.94 -25.59
C ASP A 381 1.61 -24.04 -26.62
N SER A 382 2.32 -22.94 -26.88
CA SER A 382 3.44 -22.91 -27.82
C SER A 382 4.59 -23.84 -27.39
N PRO A 383 5.09 -24.71 -28.30
CA PRO A 383 5.97 -25.81 -27.95
C PRO A 383 7.39 -25.36 -27.57
N ASP A 384 7.90 -24.30 -28.20
CA ASP A 384 9.29 -23.89 -28.05
C ASP A 384 9.47 -22.36 -27.95
N GLU A 385 10.66 -21.95 -27.51
CA GLU A 385 11.03 -20.55 -27.31
C GLU A 385 11.00 -19.72 -28.60
N LYS A 386 11.37 -20.31 -29.76
CA LYS A 386 11.38 -19.58 -31.03
C LYS A 386 9.95 -19.26 -31.45
N ALA A 387 9.04 -20.22 -31.34
CA ALA A 387 7.62 -20.00 -31.61
C ALA A 387 7.04 -18.88 -30.72
N ARG A 388 7.34 -18.91 -29.42
CA ARG A 388 6.91 -17.87 -28.47
C ARG A 388 7.51 -16.50 -28.78
N LYS A 389 8.78 -16.44 -29.21
CA LYS A 389 9.43 -15.19 -29.62
C LYS A 389 8.76 -14.58 -30.86
N ILE A 390 8.45 -15.40 -31.86
CA ILE A 390 7.72 -14.96 -33.07
C ILE A 390 6.34 -14.41 -32.69
N LEU A 391 5.60 -15.10 -31.82
CA LEU A 391 4.30 -14.64 -31.33
C LEU A 391 4.41 -13.33 -30.53
N TYR A 392 5.43 -13.21 -29.68
CA TYR A 392 5.67 -11.99 -28.93
C TYR A 392 5.94 -10.81 -29.86
N ASP A 393 6.84 -10.97 -30.84
CA ASP A 393 7.23 -9.86 -31.72
C ASP A 393 6.12 -9.47 -32.70
N SER A 394 5.35 -10.44 -33.21
CA SER A 394 4.30 -10.21 -34.20
C SER A 394 2.96 -9.77 -33.59
N LYS A 395 2.56 -10.35 -32.45
CA LYS A 395 1.21 -10.18 -31.88
C LYS A 395 1.19 -9.51 -30.50
N TRP A 396 2.20 -9.70 -29.64
CA TRP A 396 2.20 -9.13 -28.29
C TRP A 396 2.79 -7.71 -28.22
N ASN A 397 3.97 -7.50 -28.83
CA ASN A 397 4.79 -6.30 -28.71
C ASN A 397 4.30 -5.13 -29.60
N THR A 398 3.00 -4.87 -29.55
CA THR A 398 2.31 -3.86 -30.35
C THR A 398 2.59 -2.44 -29.85
N LEU A 399 2.27 -1.42 -30.67
CA LEU A 399 2.35 -0.02 -30.25
C LEU A 399 1.48 0.26 -29.01
N ARG A 400 0.29 -0.37 -28.94
CA ARG A 400 -0.61 -0.29 -27.78
C ARG A 400 0.04 -0.81 -26.51
N TRP A 401 0.70 -1.97 -26.58
CA TRP A 401 1.45 -2.56 -25.46
C TRP A 401 2.62 -1.66 -25.01
N ARG A 402 3.39 -1.13 -25.96
CA ARG A 402 4.53 -0.23 -25.68
C ARG A 402 4.07 1.08 -25.05
N LEU A 403 2.96 1.65 -25.51
CA LEU A 403 2.39 2.88 -24.96
C LEU A 403 1.81 2.64 -23.56
N PHE A 404 1.08 1.53 -23.38
CA PHE A 404 0.53 1.13 -22.09
C PHE A 404 1.62 1.01 -21.03
N THR A 405 2.67 0.23 -21.30
CA THR A 405 3.78 0.05 -20.36
C THR A 405 4.57 1.34 -20.14
N LYS A 406 4.74 2.19 -21.15
CA LYS A 406 5.40 3.49 -21.00
C LYS A 406 4.62 4.45 -20.08
N ILE A 407 3.28 4.46 -20.17
CA ILE A 407 2.42 5.38 -19.41
C ILE A 407 2.09 4.80 -18.02
N PHE A 408 1.48 3.62 -17.97
CA PHE A 408 0.93 3.03 -16.76
C PHE A 408 1.98 2.35 -15.88
N LEU A 409 3.13 1.97 -16.44
CA LEU A 409 4.30 1.51 -15.67
C LEU A 409 5.40 2.57 -15.68
N SER A 410 5.05 3.85 -15.78
CA SER A 410 6.01 4.96 -15.64
C SER A 410 6.45 5.13 -14.18
N ARG A 411 7.60 5.79 -13.95
CA ARG A 411 8.06 6.13 -12.59
C ARG A 411 6.98 6.89 -11.81
N SER A 412 6.30 7.84 -12.45
CA SER A 412 5.21 8.62 -11.85
C SER A 412 4.07 7.73 -11.37
N VAL A 413 3.61 6.77 -12.18
CA VAL A 413 2.55 5.83 -11.77
C VAL A 413 3.06 4.81 -10.76
N MET A 414 4.30 4.33 -10.87
CA MET A 414 4.88 3.41 -9.87
C MET A 414 5.06 4.06 -8.50
N THR A 415 5.31 5.37 -8.43
CA THR A 415 5.28 6.11 -7.15
C THR A 415 3.85 6.21 -6.55
N LEU A 416 2.81 5.84 -7.33
CA LEU A 416 1.46 5.60 -6.82
C LEU A 416 1.28 4.22 -6.17
N LEU A 417 2.21 3.28 -6.35
CA LEU A 417 2.08 1.92 -5.80
C LEU A 417 3.13 1.63 -4.72
N PHE A 418 4.34 2.17 -4.86
CA PHE A 418 5.46 1.95 -3.95
C PHE A 418 5.87 3.25 -3.23
N ASP A 419 6.50 3.10 -2.07
CA ASP A 419 7.03 4.23 -1.29
C ASP A 419 8.13 4.96 -2.07
N ARG A 420 8.14 6.30 -2.05
CA ARG A 420 9.19 7.11 -2.71
C ARG A 420 10.60 6.80 -2.21
N ALA A 421 10.75 6.34 -0.96
CA ALA A 421 12.02 5.88 -0.39
C ALA A 421 12.59 4.65 -1.13
N PHE A 422 11.74 3.80 -1.69
CA PHE A 422 12.14 2.68 -2.53
C PHE A 422 12.82 3.15 -3.83
N PHE A 423 12.35 4.27 -4.40
CA PHE A 423 12.91 4.85 -5.63
C PHE A 423 14.18 5.67 -5.41
N LYS A 424 14.51 6.06 -4.18
CA LYS A 424 15.77 6.77 -3.88
C LYS A 424 17.01 5.89 -4.10
N GLN A 425 16.82 4.56 -4.06
CA GLN A 425 17.90 3.60 -4.23
C GLN A 425 18.05 3.14 -5.70
N LEU A 426 17.20 3.63 -6.61
CA LEU A 426 17.25 3.34 -8.04
C LEU A 426 18.05 4.42 -8.78
N ALA A 427 18.74 4.02 -9.85
CA ALA A 427 19.42 4.97 -10.74
C ALA A 427 18.42 5.98 -11.34
N ASP A 428 18.82 7.25 -11.47
CA ASP A 428 17.92 8.31 -11.89
C ASP A 428 17.35 8.12 -13.31
N ASN A 429 18.08 7.42 -14.17
CA ASN A 429 17.69 7.08 -15.54
C ASN A 429 16.91 5.76 -15.67
N PHE A 430 16.55 5.11 -14.56
CA PHE A 430 15.84 3.81 -14.61
C PHE A 430 14.44 3.94 -15.22
N SER A 431 14.20 3.21 -16.30
CA SER A 431 12.90 3.19 -16.99
C SER A 431 12.08 1.96 -16.61
N PHE A 432 11.11 2.15 -15.73
CA PHE A 432 10.17 1.10 -15.30
C PHE A 432 9.46 0.44 -16.47
N GLY A 433 8.91 1.21 -17.41
CA GLY A 433 8.25 0.65 -18.60
C GLY A 433 9.16 -0.16 -19.53
N LYS A 434 10.48 0.14 -19.59
CA LYS A 434 11.44 -0.73 -20.30
C LYS A 434 11.76 -1.98 -19.50
N HIS A 435 12.00 -1.83 -18.21
CA HIS A 435 12.30 -2.95 -17.32
C HIS A 435 11.17 -3.98 -17.27
N PHE A 436 9.93 -3.54 -17.03
CA PHE A 436 8.76 -4.43 -17.02
C PHE A 436 8.54 -5.12 -18.35
N ARG A 437 8.74 -4.44 -19.49
CA ARG A 437 8.65 -5.09 -20.80
C ARG A 437 9.69 -6.18 -20.98
N SER A 438 10.93 -5.93 -20.55
CA SER A 438 12.01 -6.93 -20.62
C SER A 438 11.72 -8.14 -19.72
N ILE A 439 11.16 -7.92 -18.52
CA ILE A 439 10.72 -9.01 -17.64
C ILE A 439 9.59 -9.82 -18.30
N VAL A 440 8.56 -9.15 -18.82
CA VAL A 440 7.43 -9.82 -19.46
C VAL A 440 7.90 -10.60 -20.69
N GLU A 441 8.74 -10.01 -21.54
CA GLU A 441 9.32 -10.69 -22.70
C GLU A 441 10.03 -11.98 -22.28
N ARG A 442 11.01 -11.90 -21.37
CA ARG A 442 11.71 -13.09 -20.83
C ARG A 442 10.72 -14.12 -20.29
N ALA A 443 9.72 -13.68 -19.53
CA ALA A 443 8.77 -14.57 -18.89
C ALA A 443 7.91 -15.34 -19.89
N VAL A 444 7.45 -14.68 -20.97
CA VAL A 444 6.57 -15.30 -21.96
C VAL A 444 7.31 -15.95 -23.13
N THR A 445 8.61 -15.70 -23.32
CA THR A 445 9.39 -16.32 -24.40
C THR A 445 10.32 -17.42 -23.90
N SER A 446 11.15 -17.12 -22.89
CA SER A 446 12.32 -17.93 -22.54
C SER A 446 12.08 -18.90 -21.39
N LEU A 447 11.12 -18.63 -20.52
CA LEU A 447 10.78 -19.55 -19.42
C LEU A 447 9.88 -20.71 -19.90
N PRO A 448 9.79 -21.81 -19.13
CA PRO A 448 8.83 -22.88 -19.39
C PRO A 448 7.40 -22.40 -19.10
N VAL A 449 6.83 -21.62 -20.02
CA VAL A 449 5.58 -20.85 -19.85
C VAL A 449 4.42 -21.74 -19.41
N LYS A 450 4.27 -22.91 -20.02
CA LYS A 450 3.22 -23.88 -19.69
C LYS A 450 3.35 -24.42 -18.27
N GLN A 451 4.58 -24.73 -17.84
CA GLN A 451 4.85 -25.33 -16.53
C GLN A 451 4.97 -24.30 -15.40
N ASN A 452 5.10 -23.01 -15.71
CA ASN A 452 5.37 -21.96 -14.74
C ASN A 452 4.09 -21.55 -13.97
N PRO A 453 3.94 -21.94 -12.68
CA PRO A 453 2.73 -21.64 -11.92
C PRO A 453 2.53 -20.15 -11.65
N PHE A 454 3.62 -19.39 -11.49
CA PHE A 454 3.58 -17.95 -11.26
C PHE A 454 3.02 -17.23 -12.48
N LEU A 455 3.54 -17.59 -13.66
CA LEU A 455 3.10 -16.98 -14.92
C LEU A 455 1.64 -17.31 -15.23
N GLN A 456 1.24 -18.57 -15.02
CA GLN A 456 -0.17 -18.97 -15.17
C GLN A 456 -1.09 -18.12 -14.29
N TYR A 457 -0.77 -17.98 -13.01
CA TYR A 457 -1.60 -17.18 -12.11
C TYR A 457 -1.59 -15.68 -12.46
N ILE A 458 -0.45 -15.12 -12.87
CA ILE A 458 -0.39 -13.70 -13.28
C ILE A 458 -1.24 -13.45 -14.53
N LEU A 459 -1.18 -14.34 -15.53
CA LEU A 459 -1.89 -14.16 -16.80
C LEU A 459 -3.36 -14.54 -16.70
N LYS A 460 -3.70 -15.51 -15.86
CA LYS A 460 -5.05 -16.11 -15.81
C LYS A 460 -5.81 -15.90 -14.50
N SER A 461 -5.11 -15.58 -13.41
CA SER A 461 -5.64 -15.50 -12.04
C SER A 461 -6.23 -16.79 -11.51
N GLU A 462 -5.83 -17.90 -12.12
CA GLU A 462 -6.20 -19.27 -11.80
C GLU A 462 -5.07 -20.18 -12.32
N TYR A 463 -5.01 -21.42 -11.82
CA TYR A 463 -4.12 -22.43 -12.38
C TYR A 463 -4.89 -23.22 -13.43
N SER A 464 -4.36 -23.28 -14.66
CA SER A 464 -5.09 -23.86 -15.80
C SER A 464 -5.19 -25.38 -15.71
N THR A 465 -4.20 -26.02 -15.08
CA THR A 465 -4.13 -27.48 -14.96
C THR A 465 -3.62 -27.87 -13.57
N SER A 466 -4.11 -29.00 -13.06
CA SER A 466 -3.59 -29.61 -11.83
C SER A 466 -2.14 -30.09 -11.97
N ALA A 467 -1.64 -30.25 -13.19
CA ALA A 467 -0.28 -30.69 -13.49
C ALA A 467 0.80 -29.63 -13.19
N HIS A 468 0.43 -28.35 -13.11
CA HIS A 468 1.38 -27.24 -13.01
C HIS A 468 1.05 -26.33 -11.82
N LEU A 469 0.77 -26.95 -10.68
CA LEU A 469 0.55 -26.28 -9.41
C LEU A 469 1.88 -25.87 -8.75
N PRO A 470 1.87 -24.84 -7.88
CA PRO A 470 2.98 -24.55 -6.98
C PRO A 470 3.41 -25.82 -6.24
N LEU A 471 4.71 -25.94 -5.96
CA LEU A 471 5.32 -27.17 -5.46
C LEU A 471 4.55 -27.78 -4.27
N TYR A 472 4.15 -26.96 -3.30
CA TYR A 472 3.42 -27.41 -2.11
C TYR A 472 2.01 -27.97 -2.38
N LEU A 473 1.43 -27.69 -3.56
CA LEU A 473 0.08 -28.10 -3.95
C LEU A 473 0.08 -29.24 -4.98
N ARG A 474 1.24 -29.77 -5.37
CA ARG A 474 1.29 -30.90 -6.30
C ARG A 474 0.84 -32.19 -5.60
N PRO A 475 0.13 -33.10 -6.30
CA PRO A 475 -0.47 -34.28 -5.68
C PRO A 475 0.56 -35.20 -5.03
N GLU A 476 1.72 -35.38 -5.66
CA GLU A 476 2.83 -36.20 -5.15
C GLU A 476 3.42 -35.69 -3.82
N ASN A 477 3.21 -34.41 -3.51
CA ASN A 477 3.78 -33.75 -2.33
C ASN A 477 2.81 -33.69 -1.15
N PHE A 478 1.51 -33.88 -1.40
CA PHE A 478 0.45 -33.69 -0.42
C PHE A 478 0.67 -34.51 0.86
N LYS A 479 0.94 -35.81 0.74
CA LYS A 479 1.07 -36.69 1.91
C LYS A 479 2.32 -36.40 2.72
N THR A 480 3.43 -36.09 2.05
CA THR A 480 4.70 -35.72 2.71
C THR A 480 4.54 -34.46 3.53
N ILE A 481 3.88 -33.43 2.98
CA ILE A 481 3.60 -32.18 3.70
C ILE A 481 2.68 -32.46 4.88
N GLN A 482 1.55 -33.14 4.66
CA GLN A 482 0.58 -33.48 5.71
C GLN A 482 1.23 -34.18 6.91
N ASN A 483 2.15 -35.12 6.66
CA ASN A 483 2.82 -35.90 7.72
C ASN A 483 3.92 -35.14 8.48
N ARG A 484 4.31 -33.94 8.06
CA ARG A 484 5.45 -33.20 8.64
C ARG A 484 5.10 -31.79 9.11
N LEU A 485 3.82 -31.43 9.16
CA LEU A 485 3.35 -30.09 9.55
C LEU A 485 3.73 -29.71 10.99
N ASP A 486 3.93 -30.69 11.86
CA ASP A 486 4.40 -30.53 13.25
C ASP A 486 5.81 -29.93 13.33
N ARG A 487 6.58 -29.97 12.23
CA ARG A 487 7.93 -29.39 12.16
C ARG A 487 7.94 -27.89 11.89
N ILE A 488 6.80 -27.27 11.59
CA ILE A 488 6.69 -25.82 11.37
C ILE A 488 6.32 -25.12 12.68
N GLU A 489 7.17 -24.20 13.11
CA GLU A 489 6.92 -23.23 14.18
C GLU A 489 6.55 -21.87 13.57
N LEU A 490 5.43 -21.30 14.01
CA LEU A 490 4.98 -19.97 13.61
C LEU A 490 5.48 -18.92 14.60
N VAL A 491 6.14 -17.88 14.11
CA VAL A 491 6.67 -16.79 14.94
C VAL A 491 6.16 -15.44 14.44
N SER A 492 5.53 -14.67 15.34
CA SER A 492 4.95 -13.35 15.03
C SER A 492 5.75 -12.21 15.67
N GLU A 493 7.04 -12.13 15.33
CA GLU A 493 7.99 -11.16 15.90
C GLU A 493 8.86 -10.52 14.81
N SER A 494 9.66 -9.51 15.17
CA SER A 494 10.70 -9.00 14.27
C SER A 494 11.85 -10.01 14.17
N CYS A 495 12.52 -10.10 13.01
CA CYS A 495 13.69 -10.98 12.89
C CYS A 495 14.80 -10.60 13.87
N GLU A 496 14.98 -9.30 14.13
CA GLU A 496 16.01 -8.80 15.05
C GLU A 496 15.76 -9.26 16.49
N ASP A 497 14.52 -9.18 16.98
CA ASP A 497 14.18 -9.58 18.34
C ASP A 497 14.16 -11.09 18.51
N TYR A 498 13.60 -11.81 17.53
CA TYR A 498 13.58 -13.26 17.56
C TYR A 498 14.99 -13.86 17.45
N PHE A 499 15.86 -13.33 16.58
CA PHE A 499 17.23 -13.86 16.52
C PHE A 499 17.99 -13.61 17.81
N LYS A 500 17.80 -12.47 18.50
CA LYS A 500 18.40 -12.22 19.82
C LYS A 500 17.96 -13.25 20.87
N SER A 501 16.74 -13.77 20.80
CA SER A 501 16.27 -14.79 21.74
C SER A 501 16.83 -16.19 21.44
N LEU A 502 17.32 -16.44 20.22
CA LEU A 502 17.88 -17.73 19.83
C LEU A 502 19.33 -17.93 20.35
N PRO A 503 19.67 -19.17 20.77
CA PRO A 503 21.05 -19.56 21.01
C PRO A 503 21.94 -19.39 19.78
N ALA A 504 23.22 -19.14 20.00
CA ALA A 504 24.21 -19.18 18.93
C ALA A 504 24.27 -20.59 18.31
N ASN A 505 24.57 -20.69 17.00
CA ASN A 505 24.67 -21.97 16.27
C ASN A 505 23.39 -22.84 16.28
N SER A 506 22.21 -22.23 16.33
CA SER A 506 20.93 -22.93 16.39
C SER A 506 20.32 -23.20 15.00
N VAL A 507 20.56 -22.34 14.02
CA VAL A 507 19.90 -22.37 12.69
C VAL A 507 20.91 -22.71 11.58
N SER A 508 20.55 -23.55 10.60
CA SER A 508 21.46 -23.98 9.53
C SER A 508 21.14 -23.42 8.15
N LYS A 509 19.89 -23.01 7.88
CA LYS A 509 19.48 -22.44 6.58
C LYS A 509 18.61 -21.21 6.81
N PHE A 510 18.76 -20.17 5.99
CA PHE A 510 18.00 -18.92 6.11
C PHE A 510 17.44 -18.48 4.76
N ASN A 511 16.12 -18.44 4.62
CA ASN A 511 15.42 -17.83 3.50
C ASN A 511 14.83 -16.47 3.91
N PHE A 512 15.54 -15.40 3.59
CA PHE A 512 15.10 -14.03 3.90
C PHE A 512 14.14 -13.44 2.86
N THR A 513 13.77 -14.20 1.83
CA THR A 513 12.98 -13.71 0.69
C THR A 513 13.56 -12.38 0.17
N ASN A 514 12.81 -11.28 0.18
CA ASN A 514 13.30 -9.95 -0.20
C ASN A 514 13.24 -8.91 0.93
N ILE A 515 13.20 -9.33 2.20
CA ILE A 515 12.99 -8.39 3.32
C ILE A 515 14.08 -7.31 3.43
N PHE A 516 15.30 -7.58 2.96
CA PHE A 516 16.42 -6.64 3.05
C PHE A 516 16.20 -5.36 2.21
N GLU A 517 15.30 -5.40 1.23
CA GLU A 517 14.92 -4.19 0.46
C GLU A 517 14.00 -3.26 1.25
N TRP A 518 13.25 -3.81 2.21
CA TRP A 518 12.28 -3.08 3.04
C TRP A 518 12.91 -2.39 4.26
N MET A 519 14.19 -2.64 4.52
CA MET A 519 14.89 -2.10 5.68
C MET A 519 16.04 -1.15 5.29
N PRO A 520 16.35 -0.17 6.16
CA PRO A 520 17.56 0.65 6.04
C PRO A 520 18.84 -0.20 5.98
N ARG A 521 19.92 0.35 5.41
CA ARG A 521 21.21 -0.35 5.30
C ARG A 521 21.77 -0.77 6.67
N ASP A 522 21.62 0.07 7.69
CA ASP A 522 22.13 -0.24 9.03
C ASP A 522 21.37 -1.40 9.68
N SER A 523 20.03 -1.43 9.56
CA SER A 523 19.21 -2.56 9.98
C SER A 523 19.57 -3.85 9.24
N PHE A 524 19.80 -3.77 7.93
CA PHE A 524 20.29 -4.91 7.13
C PHE A 524 21.64 -5.45 7.66
N HIS A 525 22.60 -4.57 7.93
CA HIS A 525 23.90 -4.99 8.48
C HIS A 525 23.76 -5.59 9.88
N ASN A 526 22.93 -5.00 10.75
CA ASN A 526 22.70 -5.49 12.10
C ASN A 526 22.02 -6.86 12.09
N LEU A 527 20.99 -7.04 11.24
CA LEU A 527 20.33 -8.33 11.09
C LEU A 527 21.28 -9.39 10.53
N LEU A 528 22.17 -9.07 9.58
CA LEU A 528 23.18 -10.02 9.12
C LEU A 528 24.17 -10.42 10.23
N ARG A 529 24.58 -9.49 11.11
CA ARG A 529 25.44 -9.81 12.26
C ARG A 529 24.76 -10.79 13.22
N GLU A 530 23.50 -10.52 13.57
CA GLU A 530 22.73 -11.43 14.41
C GLU A 530 22.50 -12.78 13.72
N THR A 531 22.30 -12.78 12.39
CA THR A 531 22.19 -14.00 11.59
C THR A 531 23.44 -14.86 11.71
N VAL A 532 24.64 -14.27 11.59
CA VAL A 532 25.91 -15.00 11.74
C VAL A 532 26.06 -15.60 13.14
N ARG A 533 25.61 -14.89 14.18
CA ARG A 533 25.66 -15.40 15.56
C ARG A 533 24.81 -16.66 15.70
N VAL A 534 23.56 -16.64 15.24
CA VAL A 534 22.62 -17.78 15.36
C VAL A 534 22.87 -18.88 14.34
N ALA A 535 23.51 -18.57 13.20
CA ALA A 535 23.85 -19.54 12.17
C ALA A 535 24.84 -20.60 12.67
N ARG A 536 24.72 -21.85 12.26
CA ARG A 536 25.78 -22.88 12.39
C ARG A 536 26.92 -22.58 11.41
N GLN A 537 28.08 -23.18 11.65
CA GLN A 537 29.16 -23.12 10.67
C GLN A 537 28.71 -23.77 9.35
N GLY A 538 29.01 -23.11 8.22
CA GLY A 538 28.60 -23.58 6.90
C GLY A 538 27.13 -23.33 6.55
N SER A 539 26.38 -22.58 7.38
CA SER A 539 24.98 -22.25 7.09
C SER A 539 24.83 -21.51 5.77
N ILE A 540 23.73 -21.76 5.07
CA ILE A 540 23.41 -21.11 3.78
C ILE A 540 22.34 -20.05 4.00
N LEU A 541 22.59 -18.85 3.49
CA LEU A 541 21.66 -17.72 3.45
C LEU A 541 21.23 -17.51 2.01
N THR A 542 19.92 -17.40 1.78
CA THR A 542 19.34 -17.00 0.50
C THR A 542 18.50 -15.74 0.67
N TYR A 543 18.63 -14.81 -0.27
CA TYR A 543 17.80 -13.62 -0.38
C TYR A 543 17.76 -13.10 -1.82
N ARG A 544 16.72 -12.32 -2.10
CA ARG A 544 16.39 -11.83 -3.43
C ARG A 544 16.39 -10.32 -3.43
N ASN A 545 16.85 -9.75 -4.55
CA ASN A 545 16.75 -8.34 -4.84
C ASN A 545 15.76 -8.19 -6.00
N LEU A 546 14.70 -7.41 -5.80
CA LEU A 546 13.74 -7.01 -6.80
C LEU A 546 14.26 -5.77 -7.53
N LEU A 547 14.49 -4.68 -6.81
CA LEU A 547 14.96 -3.41 -7.38
C LEU A 547 16.23 -2.92 -6.70
N VAL A 548 16.28 -3.01 -5.37
CA VAL A 548 17.37 -2.53 -4.54
C VAL A 548 18.44 -3.61 -4.40
N THR A 549 19.68 -3.27 -4.71
CA THR A 549 20.79 -4.21 -4.55
C THR A 549 21.21 -4.31 -3.09
N ARG A 550 21.07 -5.52 -2.53
CA ARG A 550 21.66 -5.94 -1.26
C ARG A 550 22.63 -7.09 -1.51
N SER A 551 23.72 -7.10 -0.76
CA SER A 551 24.74 -8.16 -0.71
C SER A 551 25.47 -8.03 0.62
N ARG A 552 26.20 -9.07 1.08
CA ARG A 552 27.02 -8.93 2.28
C ARG A 552 27.91 -7.68 2.20
N PRO A 553 28.04 -6.91 3.30
CA PRO A 553 28.96 -5.79 3.34
C PRO A 553 30.42 -6.26 3.50
N SER A 554 31.36 -5.41 3.10
CA SER A 554 32.80 -5.71 3.14
C SER A 554 33.30 -6.06 4.54
N HIS A 555 32.78 -5.40 5.58
CA HIS A 555 33.18 -5.66 6.96
C HIS A 555 32.72 -7.02 7.51
N LEU A 556 31.85 -7.75 6.81
CA LEU A 556 31.45 -9.13 7.15
C LEU A 556 32.12 -10.18 6.23
N SER A 557 33.12 -9.79 5.43
CA SER A 557 33.80 -10.69 4.49
C SER A 557 34.51 -11.87 5.14
N HIS A 558 34.94 -11.73 6.39
CA HIS A 558 35.59 -12.76 7.18
C HIS A 558 34.59 -13.77 7.78
N LEU A 559 33.29 -13.42 7.82
CA LEU A 559 32.24 -14.26 8.41
C LEU A 559 31.28 -14.85 7.38
N ILE A 560 31.19 -14.23 6.20
CA ILE A 560 30.25 -14.60 5.15
C ILE A 560 30.98 -14.65 3.81
N SER A 561 30.94 -15.82 3.15
CA SER A 561 31.49 -16.05 1.82
C SER A 561 30.39 -16.12 0.76
N PRO A 562 30.48 -15.38 -0.37
CA PRO A 562 29.44 -15.38 -1.39
C PRO A 562 29.61 -16.56 -2.36
N LEU A 563 28.54 -17.31 -2.60
CA LEU A 563 28.53 -18.42 -3.56
C LEU A 563 28.05 -17.90 -4.93
N LYS A 564 28.89 -17.09 -5.60
CA LYS A 564 28.50 -16.33 -6.81
C LYS A 564 28.07 -17.20 -7.99
N GLU A 565 28.77 -18.30 -8.24
CA GLU A 565 28.44 -19.22 -9.35
C GLU A 565 27.11 -19.91 -9.12
N LEU A 566 26.91 -20.44 -7.90
CA LEU A 566 25.65 -21.04 -7.47
C LEU A 566 24.49 -20.01 -7.55
N SER A 567 24.72 -18.78 -7.07
CA SER A 567 23.74 -17.69 -7.15
C SER A 567 23.30 -17.42 -8.60
N ARG A 568 24.26 -17.35 -9.54
CA ARG A 568 23.98 -17.10 -10.96
C ARG A 568 23.23 -18.26 -11.60
N SER A 569 23.73 -19.49 -11.42
CA SER A 569 23.14 -20.70 -12.01
C SER A 569 21.70 -20.91 -11.55
N LEU A 570 21.43 -20.70 -10.26
CA LEU A 570 20.08 -20.82 -9.71
C LEU A 570 19.16 -19.68 -10.18
N HIS A 571 19.68 -18.46 -10.28
CA HIS A 571 18.89 -17.32 -10.78
C HIS A 571 18.45 -17.49 -12.24
N GLU A 572 19.22 -18.20 -13.06
CA GLU A 572 18.86 -18.52 -14.44
C GLU A 572 17.66 -19.47 -14.52
N LYS A 573 17.53 -20.38 -13.54
CA LYS A 573 16.43 -21.36 -13.42
C LYS A 573 15.16 -20.81 -12.74
N ASP A 574 15.26 -19.66 -12.07
CA ASP A 574 14.18 -19.09 -11.24
C ASP A 574 12.88 -18.85 -12.03
N LEU A 575 11.83 -19.61 -11.69
CA LEU A 575 10.53 -19.48 -12.33
C LEU A 575 9.74 -18.24 -11.87
N SER A 576 10.11 -17.56 -10.78
CA SER A 576 9.38 -16.37 -10.31
C SER A 576 9.64 -15.13 -11.17
N PHE A 577 10.77 -15.08 -11.87
CA PHE A 577 11.20 -14.12 -12.92
C PHE A 577 11.14 -12.61 -12.62
N ILE A 578 10.56 -12.21 -11.49
CA ILE A 578 10.39 -10.81 -11.09
C ILE A 578 11.67 -10.24 -10.47
N TYR A 579 12.47 -11.08 -9.80
CA TYR A 579 13.67 -10.64 -9.10
C TYR A 579 14.82 -10.40 -10.08
N ARG A 580 15.62 -9.37 -9.83
CA ARG A 580 16.81 -9.04 -10.64
C ARG A 580 18.07 -9.80 -10.21
N ALA A 581 18.07 -10.33 -8.99
CA ALA A 581 19.15 -11.15 -8.48
C ALA A 581 18.64 -12.06 -7.37
N TYR A 582 19.20 -13.27 -7.36
CA TYR A 582 19.13 -14.22 -6.27
C TYR A 582 20.53 -14.37 -5.69
N ILE A 583 20.65 -14.24 -4.37
CA ILE A 583 21.92 -14.19 -3.66
C ILE A 583 22.01 -15.40 -2.72
N VAL A 584 23.09 -16.16 -2.86
CA VAL A 584 23.42 -17.29 -2.00
C VAL A 584 24.75 -17.02 -1.32
N GLU A 585 24.76 -17.08 0.01
CA GLU A 585 25.95 -16.85 0.82
C GLU A 585 26.11 -17.93 1.89
N ARG A 586 27.35 -18.19 2.29
CA ARG A 586 27.73 -19.19 3.29
C ARG A 586 28.36 -18.52 4.49
N VAL A 587 27.96 -18.93 5.69
CA VAL A 587 28.63 -18.53 6.94
C VAL A 587 29.92 -19.33 7.12
N THR A 588 31.03 -18.65 7.39
CA THR A 588 32.40 -19.20 7.48
C THR A 588 33.11 -18.80 8.77
N LYS A 589 32.37 -18.70 9.87
CA LYS A 589 32.86 -18.20 11.16
C LYS A 589 33.83 -19.13 11.87
#